data_AF-A0AAP2K0N1-F1
#
_entry.id   AF-A0AAP2K0N1-F1
#
_cell.length_a   1.000
_cell.length_b   1.000
_cell.length_c   1.000
_cell.angle_alpha   90.00
_cell.angle_beta   90.00
_cell.angle_gamma   90.00
#
_symmetry.space_group_name_H-M   'P 1'
#
loop_
_entity.id
_entity.type
_entity.pdbx_description
1 polymer ?
#
loop_
_entity_poly.entity_id
_entity_poly.type
_entity_poly.pdbx_seq_one_letter_code
_entity_poly.pdbx_strand_id
1 'polypeptide(L)'
;MKGKLTISRPSYGDDREKINIVVKCDVSKLRFLSLEIDYADFAKCITGLSEVDCELEVSGLENVGKKRITEQRSVICPIKSYEKRVLRDWLINNKQEDGYILDAYLGSKSSVQYCDEGTILNYRVIKYVEVNNEI
;
A
#
# COMPACT_ATOMS: atom_id res chain seq x y z
N MET A 1 -13.47 -13.35 9.67
CA MET A 1 -12.40 -12.65 8.94
C MET A 1 -11.04 -13.19 9.40
N LYS A 2 -10.07 -13.36 8.49
CA LYS A 2 -8.70 -13.81 8.85
C LYS A 2 -7.70 -12.68 8.62
N GLY A 3 -6.70 -12.60 9.49
CA GLY A 3 -5.60 -11.65 9.40
C GLY A 3 -4.24 -12.35 9.38
N LYS A 4 -3.19 -11.58 9.07
CA LYS A 4 -1.79 -11.99 9.19
C LYS A 4 -1.07 -10.95 10.05
N LEU A 5 -0.33 -11.43 11.05
CA LEU A 5 0.57 -10.62 11.86
C LEU A 5 1.99 -10.78 11.31
N THR A 6 2.74 -9.68 11.23
CA THR A 6 4.16 -9.69 10.92
C THR A 6 4.88 -8.84 11.95
N ILE A 7 5.86 -9.43 12.61
CA ILE A 7 6.80 -8.74 13.50
C ILE A 7 8.15 -8.82 12.81
N SER A 8 8.80 -7.68 12.62
CA SER A 8 10.05 -7.61 11.88
C SER A 8 11.00 -6.57 12.45
N ARG A 9 12.28 -6.79 12.19
CA ARG A 9 13.34 -5.82 12.42
C ARG A 9 13.58 -5.05 11.11
N PRO A 10 13.01 -3.84 10.94
CA PRO A 10 13.35 -2.99 9.81
C PRO A 10 14.83 -2.64 9.80
N SER A 11 15.39 -2.47 8.60
CA SER A 11 16.76 -2.01 8.38
C SER A 11 16.70 -0.63 7.76
N TYR A 12 16.78 0.41 8.59
CA TYR A 12 16.69 1.80 8.15
C TYR A 12 18.03 2.39 7.67
N GLY A 13 19.16 1.71 7.92
CA GLY A 13 20.49 2.17 7.51
C GLY A 13 21.01 3.37 8.32
N ASP A 14 20.35 3.68 9.45
CA ASP A 14 20.64 4.79 10.35
C ASP A 14 20.64 4.35 11.83
N ASP A 15 21.02 3.09 12.06
CA ASP A 15 21.20 2.46 13.37
C ASP A 15 19.99 2.49 14.33
N ARG A 16 18.80 2.88 13.86
CA ARG A 16 17.58 2.84 14.67
C ARG A 16 17.20 1.40 15.06
N GLU A 17 17.10 1.15 16.35
CA GLU A 17 16.71 -0.16 16.93
C GLU A 17 15.20 -0.26 17.17
N LYS A 18 14.44 -0.37 16.07
CA LYS A 18 12.97 -0.43 16.08
C LYS A 18 12.46 -1.81 15.69
N ILE A 19 11.44 -2.31 16.38
CA ILE A 19 10.58 -3.41 15.92
C ILE A 19 9.38 -2.80 15.21
N ASN A 20 9.07 -3.33 14.03
CA ASN A 20 7.86 -2.99 13.30
C ASN A 20 6.85 -4.15 13.40
N ILE A 21 5.63 -3.84 13.83
CA ILE A 21 4.53 -4.81 13.94
C ILE A 21 3.42 -4.37 12.98
N VAL A 22 2.99 -5.29 12.11
CA VAL A 22 1.98 -5.02 11.08
C VAL A 22 0.88 -6.05 11.13
N VAL A 23 -0.37 -5.57 11.08
CA VAL A 23 -1.54 -6.42 10.90
C VAL A 23 -2.12 -6.21 9.51
N LYS A 24 -2.27 -7.32 8.78
CA LYS A 24 -2.84 -7.37 7.45
C LYS A 24 -4.16 -8.14 7.45
N CYS A 25 -5.21 -7.57 6.88
CA CYS A 25 -6.44 -8.31 6.59
C CYS A 25 -6.24 -9.14 5.31
N ASP A 26 -6.55 -10.43 5.35
CA ASP A 26 -6.27 -11.30 4.21
C ASP A 26 -7.26 -11.12 3.05
N VAL A 27 -8.51 -10.74 3.32
CA VAL A 27 -9.54 -10.56 2.27
C VAL A 27 -9.34 -9.24 1.51
N SER A 28 -9.11 -8.14 2.23
CA SER A 28 -8.83 -6.83 1.62
C SER A 28 -7.37 -6.67 1.19
N LYS A 29 -6.49 -7.57 1.63
CA LYS A 29 -5.04 -7.50 1.42
C LYS A 29 -4.41 -6.19 1.94
N LEU A 30 -5.10 -5.44 2.79
CA LEU A 30 -4.64 -4.18 3.39
C LEU A 30 -3.81 -4.46 4.65
N ARG A 31 -2.67 -3.77 4.75
CA ARG A 31 -1.96 -3.56 6.02
C ARG A 31 -2.65 -2.37 6.67
N PHE A 32 -3.53 -2.63 7.62
CA PHE A 32 -4.42 -1.59 8.16
C PHE A 32 -3.96 -1.05 9.51
N LEU A 33 -3.04 -1.77 10.17
CA LEU A 33 -2.37 -1.33 11.38
C LEU A 33 -0.88 -1.60 11.22
N SER A 34 -0.08 -0.57 11.48
CA SER A 34 1.37 -0.64 11.63
C SER A 34 1.74 0.10 12.90
N LEU A 35 2.72 -0.40 13.63
CA LEU A 35 3.29 0.32 14.77
C LEU A 35 4.79 0.05 14.84
N GLU A 36 5.49 1.03 15.39
CA GLU A 36 6.92 0.93 15.67
C GLU A 36 7.17 1.12 17.15
N ILE A 37 8.09 0.32 17.68
CA ILE A 37 8.45 0.30 19.09
C ILE A 37 9.94 0.04 19.24
N ASP A 38 10.58 0.65 20.24
CA ASP A 38 11.98 0.38 20.55
C ASP A 38 12.19 -1.05 21.05
N TYR A 39 13.38 -1.62 20.81
CA TYR A 39 13.69 -2.99 21.26
C TYR A 39 13.53 -3.19 22.75
N ALA A 40 13.99 -2.23 23.55
CA ALA A 40 13.90 -2.31 24.99
C ALA A 40 12.45 -2.38 25.46
N ASP A 41 11.57 -1.58 24.86
CA ASP A 41 10.16 -1.54 25.23
C ASP A 41 9.39 -2.75 24.68
N PHE A 42 9.72 -3.21 23.46
CA PHE A 42 9.23 -4.48 22.96
C PHE A 42 9.61 -5.65 23.89
N ALA A 43 10.86 -5.68 24.37
CA ALA A 43 11.33 -6.70 25.31
C ALA A 43 10.55 -6.67 26.65
N LYS A 44 10.27 -5.48 27.19
CA LYS A 44 9.40 -5.35 28.38
C LYS A 44 8.00 -5.88 28.13
N CYS A 45 7.40 -5.61 26.97
CA CYS A 45 6.07 -6.11 26.63
C CYS A 45 6.01 -7.63 26.50
N ILE A 46 6.93 -8.24 25.75
CA ILE A 46 6.89 -9.71 25.52
C ILE A 46 7.19 -10.50 26.80
N THR A 47 7.91 -9.90 27.75
CA THR A 47 8.19 -10.50 29.06
C THR A 47 7.06 -10.24 30.07
N GLY A 48 6.04 -9.47 29.71
CA GLY A 48 4.93 -9.11 30.60
C GLY A 48 5.34 -8.19 31.76
N LEU A 49 6.48 -7.50 31.63
CA LEU A 49 7.00 -6.62 32.67
C LEU A 49 6.26 -5.27 32.73
N SER A 50 5.82 -4.76 31.58
CA SER A 50 5.13 -3.47 31.50
C SER A 50 4.26 -3.37 30.25
N GLU A 51 3.19 -2.60 30.36
CA GLU A 51 2.56 -1.93 29.22
C GLU A 51 3.43 -0.71 28.85
N VAL A 52 3.57 -0.41 27.56
CA VAL A 52 4.40 0.71 27.09
C VAL A 52 3.64 1.48 26.01
N ASP A 53 3.90 2.79 25.96
CA ASP A 53 3.32 3.64 24.93
C ASP A 53 3.96 3.34 23.57
N CYS A 54 3.16 3.34 22.51
CA CYS A 54 3.63 3.23 21.14
C CYS A 54 2.74 4.02 20.17
N GLU A 55 3.33 4.46 19.06
CA GLU A 55 2.59 5.16 18.01
C GLU A 55 2.00 4.16 17.01
N LEU A 56 0.72 4.34 16.71
CA LEU A 56 -0.03 3.50 15.78
C LEU A 56 -0.30 4.27 14.48
N GLU A 57 0.00 3.65 13.35
CA GLU A 57 -0.45 4.08 12.04
C GLU A 57 -1.62 3.19 11.59
N VAL A 58 -2.78 3.81 11.40
CA VAL A 58 -3.99 3.15 10.90
C VAL A 58 -4.30 3.65 9.50
N SER A 59 -4.53 2.75 8.56
CA SER A 59 -4.79 3.10 7.16
C SER A 59 -5.83 2.20 6.51
N GLY A 60 -6.80 2.79 5.80
CA GLY A 60 -7.82 2.06 5.05
C GLY A 60 -8.70 1.15 5.93
N LEU A 61 -8.98 1.57 7.16
CA LEU A 61 -9.75 0.80 8.13
C LEU A 61 -11.16 0.50 7.63
N GLU A 62 -11.79 1.46 6.94
CA GLU A 62 -13.10 1.36 6.31
C GLU A 62 -13.19 0.32 5.18
N ASN A 63 -12.05 -0.23 4.75
CA ASN A 63 -11.94 -1.26 3.72
C ASN A 63 -11.52 -2.62 4.27
N VAL A 64 -11.32 -2.75 5.58
CA VAL A 64 -11.03 -4.03 6.23
C VAL A 64 -12.24 -4.97 6.13
N GLY A 65 -12.00 -6.21 5.71
CA GLY A 65 -13.06 -7.21 5.50
C GLY A 65 -13.66 -7.20 4.09
N LYS A 66 -13.56 -6.09 3.34
CA LYS A 66 -14.01 -6.00 1.95
C LYS A 66 -13.09 -6.79 1.00
N LYS A 67 -13.65 -7.35 -0.07
CA LYS A 67 -12.88 -8.00 -1.14
C LYS A 67 -12.20 -6.94 -2.00
N ARG A 68 -10.88 -7.07 -2.16
CA ARG A 68 -10.10 -6.24 -3.08
C ARG A 68 -10.27 -6.73 -4.51
N ILE A 69 -10.76 -5.86 -5.38
CA ILE A 69 -10.75 -6.02 -6.84
C ILE A 69 -9.61 -5.16 -7.38
N THR A 70 -8.79 -5.72 -8.27
CA THR A 70 -7.68 -4.99 -8.91
C THR A 70 -7.76 -5.20 -10.41
N GLU A 71 -7.83 -4.11 -11.15
CA GLU A 71 -7.95 -4.12 -12.60
C GLU A 71 -6.74 -3.41 -13.22
N GLN A 72 -6.23 -3.96 -14.33
CA GLN A 72 -5.17 -3.33 -15.10
C GLN A 72 -5.79 -2.32 -16.07
N ARG A 73 -5.09 -1.21 -16.27
CA ARG A 73 -5.42 -0.16 -17.23
C ARG A 73 -4.18 0.23 -18.03
N SER A 74 -4.39 0.75 -19.22
CA SER A 74 -3.34 1.28 -20.09
C SER A 74 -3.83 2.55 -20.77
N VAL A 75 -2.97 3.54 -20.89
CA VAL A 75 -3.30 4.81 -21.54
C VAL A 75 -2.08 5.46 -22.17
N ILE A 76 -2.29 6.18 -23.27
CA ILE A 76 -1.27 7.03 -23.87
C ILE A 76 -1.27 8.37 -23.14
N CYS A 77 -0.15 8.69 -22.50
CA CYS A 77 0.16 10.01 -21.99
C CYS A 77 0.87 10.81 -23.09
N PRO A 78 0.39 12.00 -23.46
CA PRO A 78 1.01 12.79 -24.53
C PRO A 78 2.40 13.33 -24.14
N ILE A 79 2.75 13.27 -22.86
CA ILE A 79 4.06 13.71 -22.36
C ILE A 79 5.10 12.64 -22.68
N LYS A 80 6.14 13.03 -23.43
CA LYS A 80 7.36 12.23 -23.63
C LYS A 80 8.40 12.64 -22.60
N SER A 81 8.39 11.97 -21.45
CA SER A 81 9.36 12.23 -20.37
C SER A 81 9.83 10.93 -19.76
N TYR A 82 11.11 10.89 -19.39
CA TYR A 82 11.69 9.81 -18.59
C TYR A 82 11.44 10.02 -17.08
N GLU A 83 10.97 11.20 -16.68
CA GLU A 83 10.69 11.52 -15.29
C GLU A 83 9.38 10.87 -14.83
N LYS A 84 9.51 9.76 -14.10
CA LYS A 84 8.36 9.01 -13.57
C LYS A 84 7.43 9.86 -12.71
N ARG A 85 7.94 10.89 -12.03
CA ARG A 85 7.13 11.81 -11.22
C ARG A 85 6.13 12.58 -12.10
N VAL A 86 6.60 13.14 -13.21
CA VAL A 86 5.76 13.87 -14.17
C VAL A 86 4.67 12.96 -14.75
N LEU A 87 5.03 11.74 -15.13
CA LEU A 87 4.09 10.74 -15.65
C LEU A 87 3.06 10.31 -14.60
N ARG A 88 3.49 10.15 -13.34
CA ARG A 88 2.64 9.80 -12.21
C ARG A 88 1.63 10.90 -11.92
N ASP A 89 2.08 12.16 -11.86
CA ASP A 89 1.23 13.30 -11.58
C ASP A 89 0.18 13.48 -12.69
N TRP A 90 0.57 13.25 -13.95
CA TRP A 90 -0.37 13.23 -15.06
C TRP A 90 -1.44 12.14 -14.91
N LEU A 91 -1.08 10.90 -14.52
CA LEU A 91 -2.06 9.83 -14.28
C LEU A 91 -3.07 10.21 -13.21
N ILE A 92 -2.60 10.73 -12.08
CA ILE A 92 -3.45 11.13 -10.95
C ILE A 92 -4.45 12.20 -11.41
N ASN A 93 -3.98 13.18 -12.18
CA ASN A 93 -4.81 14.31 -12.61
C ASN A 93 -5.79 13.98 -13.74
N ASN A 94 -5.55 12.93 -14.54
CA ASN A 94 -6.31 12.67 -15.77
C ASN A 94 -7.06 11.33 -15.80
N LYS A 95 -6.72 10.39 -14.91
CA LYS A 95 -7.19 8.99 -14.99
C LYS A 95 -7.74 8.45 -13.69
N GLN A 96 -7.96 9.30 -12.70
CA GLN A 96 -8.70 8.94 -11.50
C GLN A 96 -10.17 8.61 -11.88
N GLU A 97 -10.60 7.38 -11.60
CA GLU A 97 -11.96 6.90 -11.84
C GLU A 97 -12.79 7.01 -10.54
N ASP A 98 -14.08 7.32 -10.65
CA ASP A 98 -14.95 7.42 -9.46
C ASP A 98 -15.14 6.05 -8.79
N GLY A 99 -15.08 6.03 -7.46
CA GLY A 99 -15.17 4.80 -6.65
C GLY A 99 -13.99 3.82 -6.79
N TYR A 100 -12.93 4.19 -7.50
CA TYR A 100 -11.69 3.43 -7.61
C TYR A 100 -10.52 4.19 -6.95
N ILE A 101 -9.56 3.45 -6.42
CA ILE A 101 -8.28 3.98 -5.96
C ILE A 101 -7.26 3.74 -7.07
N LEU A 102 -6.68 4.81 -7.60
CA LEU A 102 -5.66 4.72 -8.64
C LEU A 102 -4.29 4.39 -8.03
N ASP A 103 -3.71 3.27 -8.46
CA ASP A 103 -2.33 2.88 -8.14
C ASP A 103 -1.39 3.42 -9.23
N ALA A 104 -0.86 4.62 -8.97
CA ALA A 104 0.03 5.34 -9.88
C ALA A 104 1.49 4.84 -9.85
N TYR A 105 1.76 3.64 -9.32
CA TYR A 105 3.11 3.13 -9.22
C TYR A 105 3.69 2.75 -10.60
N LEU A 106 4.61 3.58 -11.10
CA LEU A 106 5.30 3.39 -12.38
C LEU A 106 6.72 2.80 -12.22
N GLY A 107 6.97 2.06 -11.14
CA GLY A 107 8.30 1.53 -10.83
C GLY A 107 8.74 0.36 -11.71
N SER A 108 7.80 -0.39 -12.28
CA SER A 108 8.11 -1.62 -13.03
C SER A 108 8.58 -1.35 -14.46
N LYS A 109 9.37 -2.28 -15.04
CA LYS A 109 9.89 -2.15 -16.41
C LYS A 109 8.79 -2.03 -17.47
N SER A 110 7.64 -2.66 -17.24
CA SER A 110 6.50 -2.62 -18.16
C SER A 110 5.51 -1.48 -17.87
N SER A 111 5.72 -0.70 -16.79
CA SER A 111 4.82 0.40 -16.44
C SER A 111 4.87 1.57 -17.43
N VAL A 112 6.00 1.75 -18.12
CA VAL A 112 6.25 2.87 -19.02
C VAL A 112 6.84 2.35 -20.32
N GLN A 113 6.17 2.62 -21.43
CA GLN A 113 6.66 2.30 -22.77
C GLN A 113 6.53 3.55 -23.65
N TYR A 114 7.37 3.69 -24.66
CA TYR A 114 7.40 4.88 -25.52
C TYR A 114 6.87 4.53 -26.92
N CYS A 115 6.10 5.43 -27.50
CA CYS A 115 5.55 5.31 -28.85
C CYS A 115 5.58 6.68 -29.55
N ASP A 116 5.21 6.71 -30.83
CA ASP A 116 5.25 7.95 -31.62
C ASP A 116 4.28 9.00 -31.09
N GLU A 117 3.13 8.59 -30.55
CA GLU A 117 2.08 9.45 -30.01
C GLU A 117 2.35 9.94 -28.57
N GLY A 118 3.34 9.37 -27.87
CA GLY A 118 3.63 9.71 -26.48
C GLY A 118 4.22 8.56 -25.68
N THR A 119 3.81 8.47 -24.42
CA THR A 119 4.26 7.43 -23.48
C THR A 119 3.07 6.58 -23.04
N ILE A 120 3.11 5.28 -23.30
CA ILE A 120 2.12 4.32 -22.80
C ILE A 120 2.40 4.07 -21.32
N LEU A 121 1.39 4.31 -20.49
CA LEU A 121 1.43 4.10 -19.05
C LEU A 121 0.52 2.94 -18.69
N ASN A 122 1.10 1.90 -18.11
CA ASN A 122 0.38 0.74 -17.58
C ASN A 122 0.26 0.86 -16.06
N TYR A 123 -0.97 0.93 -15.57
CA TYR A 123 -1.29 1.19 -14.17
C TYR A 123 -2.45 0.30 -13.71
N ARG A 124 -2.79 0.41 -12.42
CA ARG A 124 -3.87 -0.38 -11.82
C ARG A 124 -4.87 0.53 -11.15
N VAL A 125 -6.11 0.08 -11.13
CA VAL A 125 -7.17 0.67 -10.30
C VAL A 125 -7.68 -0.40 -9.34
N ILE A 126 -7.98 0.02 -8.12
CA ILE A 126 -8.36 -0.87 -7.01
C ILE A 126 -9.72 -0.43 -6.50
N LYS A 127 -10.61 -1.39 -6.26
CA LYS A 127 -11.89 -1.14 -5.58
C LYS A 127 -12.08 -2.17 -4.47
N TYR A 128 -12.77 -1.75 -3.42
CA TYR A 128 -13.16 -2.61 -2.31
C TYR A 128 -14.66 -2.81 -2.33
N VAL A 129 -15.11 -4.06 -2.34
CA VAL A 129 -16.53 -4.42 -2.38
C VAL A 129 -16.91 -5.32 -1.22
N GLU A 130 -18.15 -5.23 -0.78
CA GLU A 130 -18.68 -6.11 0.26
C GLU A 130 -18.61 -7.58 -0.18
N VAL A 131 -18.34 -8.45 0.79
CA VAL A 131 -18.38 -9.89 0.57
C VAL A 131 -19.78 -10.35 0.87
N ASN A 132 -20.60 -10.57 -0.17
CA ASN A 132 -21.85 -11.29 -0.01
C ASN A 132 -21.50 -12.74 0.35
N ASN A 133 -21.51 -13.06 1.64
CA ASN A 133 -21.57 -14.45 2.07
C ASN A 133 -23.01 -14.89 1.81
N GLU A 134 -23.25 -15.56 0.68
CA GLU A 134 -24.39 -16.47 0.62
C GLU A 134 -24.15 -17.54 1.70
N ILE A 135 -25.03 -17.55 2.70
CA ILE A 135 -25.05 -18.54 3.79
C ILE A 135 -25.64 -19.84 3.23
#